data_AF-A0A7R9UFU4-F1
#
_entry.id   AF-A0A7R9UFU4-F1
#
_cell.length_a   1.000
_cell.length_b   1.000
_cell.length_c   1.000
_cell.angle_alpha   90.00
_cell.angle_beta   90.00
_cell.angle_gamma   90.00
#
_symmetry.space_group_name_H-M   'P 1'
#
loop_
_entity.id
_entity.type
_entity.pdbx_description
1 polymer ?
#
loop_
_entity_poly.entity_id
_entity_poly.type
_entity_poly.pdbx_seq_one_letter_code
_entity_poly.pdbx_strand_id
1 'polypeptide(L)'
;LFGGSKTGQAETNYFEHCQCTHMTEKVGLMLRPILERFRAYSNYPTQLGLSDFAKRNRDGTAAEALSFPWCLVLRPGEEVRRIAQGVDERFQGLPENDGQVNFIEQILALPEDCVLYDIFAVPDPDAALVGGSIARRDDSADGERDGRSSLIRIGRMWNTTRFFRSERENQLFFKHQKKEEDYDLVPEWFERIRPEHQLYGSKEFERRIEQGLFYDLGPVESSDAT
;
A
#
# COMPACT_ATOMS: atom_id res chain seq x y z
N LEU A 1 14.61 8.67 -0.41
CA LEU A 1 14.52 7.50 0.48
C LEU A 1 15.84 7.40 1.24
N PHE A 2 15.88 7.79 2.52
CA PHE A 2 17.11 7.71 3.30
C PHE A 2 17.43 6.25 3.61
N GLY A 3 18.56 5.78 3.08
CA GLY A 3 19.34 4.60 3.47
C GLY A 3 18.58 3.39 3.98
N GLY A 4 18.15 2.51 3.06
CA GLY A 4 18.11 1.03 3.15
C GLY A 4 17.42 0.33 4.33
N SER A 5 17.11 1.02 5.40
CA SER A 5 16.40 0.55 6.57
C SER A 5 14.95 0.94 6.39
N LYS A 6 14.10 -0.07 6.30
CA LYS A 6 12.66 0.10 6.37
C LYS A 6 12.35 0.84 7.66
N THR A 7 11.92 2.09 7.56
CA THR A 7 11.57 2.84 8.76
C THR A 7 10.39 2.15 9.43
N GLY A 8 10.62 1.55 10.60
CA GLY A 8 9.58 0.91 11.42
C GLY A 8 9.39 -0.61 11.29
N GLN A 9 10.24 -1.31 10.53
CA GLN A 9 10.25 -2.78 10.47
C GLN A 9 11.61 -3.32 10.99
N ALA A 10 11.58 -4.40 11.76
CA ALA A 10 12.78 -5.01 12.33
C ALA A 10 13.41 -6.03 11.35
N GLU A 11 12.62 -6.48 10.38
CA GLU A 11 12.88 -7.63 9.55
C GLU A 11 13.66 -7.23 8.30
N THR A 12 14.75 -7.97 8.04
CA THR A 12 15.63 -7.77 6.88
C THR A 12 14.95 -8.11 5.56
N ASN A 13 14.04 -9.08 5.57
CA ASN A 13 13.21 -9.47 4.44
C ASN A 13 12.26 -8.33 4.03
N TYR A 14 12.51 -7.68 2.89
CA TYR A 14 11.69 -6.58 2.33
C TYR A 14 10.20 -6.88 2.28
N PHE A 15 9.86 -8.09 1.93
CA PHE A 15 8.52 -8.57 1.69
C PHE A 15 7.86 -9.18 2.94
N GLU A 16 8.45 -9.05 4.11
CA GLU A 16 7.88 -9.65 5.33
C GLU A 16 6.50 -9.08 5.68
N HIS A 17 6.33 -7.76 5.50
CA HIS A 17 5.16 -7.02 5.94
C HIS A 17 4.48 -6.27 4.81
N CYS A 18 3.19 -6.00 5.01
CA CYS A 18 2.43 -5.07 4.19
C CYS A 18 3.10 -3.68 4.12
N GLN A 19 2.90 -3.02 2.98
CA GLN A 19 3.20 -1.61 2.79
C GLN A 19 1.89 -0.86 2.55
N CYS A 20 1.82 0.40 2.90
CA CYS A 20 0.67 1.21 2.55
C CYS A 20 1.05 2.67 2.34
N THR A 21 0.17 3.41 1.67
CA THR A 21 0.40 4.82 1.34
C THR A 21 0.23 5.75 2.55
N HIS A 22 -0.08 5.18 3.72
CA HIS A 22 -0.23 5.85 5.01
C HIS A 22 0.73 5.24 6.01
N MET A 23 1.67 6.03 6.52
CA MET A 23 2.52 5.63 7.64
C MET A 23 1.92 6.11 8.94
N THR A 24 1.99 5.28 9.98
CA THR A 24 1.58 5.69 11.32
C THR A 24 2.44 6.85 11.80
N GLU A 25 1.87 7.84 12.47
CA GLU A 25 2.64 8.93 13.09
C GLU A 25 3.39 8.49 14.36
N LYS A 26 3.24 7.22 14.76
CA LYS A 26 4.06 6.56 15.80
C LYS A 26 5.49 6.33 15.31
N VAL A 27 6.18 7.39 14.92
CA VAL A 27 7.61 7.33 14.68
C VAL A 27 8.36 7.39 16.01
N GLY A 28 9.49 6.69 16.09
CA GLY A 28 10.38 6.78 17.24
C GLY A 28 10.82 8.23 17.48
N LEU A 29 11.14 8.57 18.73
CA LEU A 29 11.54 9.93 19.14
C LEU A 29 12.63 10.54 18.24
N MET A 30 13.56 9.72 17.78
CA MET A 30 14.66 10.10 16.89
C MET A 30 14.21 10.64 15.53
N LEU A 31 13.05 10.22 15.02
CA LEU A 31 12.52 10.64 13.71
C LEU A 31 11.60 11.87 13.79
N ARG A 32 11.22 12.31 15.01
CA ARG A 32 10.32 13.47 15.17
C ARG A 32 10.85 14.76 14.51
N PRO A 33 12.14 15.15 14.64
CA PRO A 33 12.64 16.36 13.99
C PRO A 33 12.59 16.29 12.46
N ILE A 34 12.71 15.08 11.89
CA ILE A 34 12.60 14.87 10.45
C ILE A 34 11.15 15.05 10.00
N LEU A 35 10.19 14.48 10.75
CA LEU A 35 8.77 14.71 10.48
C LEU A 35 8.39 16.19 10.59
N GLU A 36 8.90 16.91 11.59
CA GLU A 36 8.66 18.35 11.74
C GLU A 36 9.16 19.15 10.54
N ARG A 37 10.31 18.78 9.96
CA ARG A 37 10.78 19.38 8.69
C ARG A 37 9.86 19.07 7.53
N PHE A 38 9.34 17.85 7.43
CA PHE A 38 8.36 17.51 6.39
C PHE A 38 7.02 18.23 6.59
N ARG A 39 6.64 18.55 7.84
CA ARG A 39 5.46 19.37 8.14
C ARG A 39 5.53 20.79 7.58
N ALA A 40 6.73 21.31 7.29
CA ALA A 40 6.88 22.56 6.56
C ALA A 40 6.39 22.49 5.10
N TYR A 41 6.25 21.29 4.53
CA TYR A 41 5.86 21.06 3.14
C TYR A 41 4.47 20.42 2.98
N SER A 42 3.99 19.69 3.99
CA SER A 42 2.69 19.01 4.00
C SER A 42 2.17 18.86 5.43
N ASN A 43 0.89 19.12 5.64
CA ASN A 43 0.15 18.83 6.86
C ASN A 43 0.05 17.31 7.15
N TYR A 44 0.22 16.47 6.13
CA TYR A 44 0.15 15.01 6.21
C TYR A 44 1.44 14.35 5.68
N PRO A 45 2.61 14.62 6.29
CA PRO A 45 3.91 14.20 5.75
C PRO A 45 4.12 12.69 5.71
N THR A 46 3.25 11.92 6.38
CA THR A 46 3.27 10.46 6.44
C THR A 46 2.23 9.81 5.52
N GLN A 47 1.49 10.59 4.72
CA GLN A 47 0.46 10.10 3.82
C GLN A 47 0.76 10.53 2.39
N LEU A 48 0.47 9.66 1.43
CA LEU A 48 0.61 9.93 0.00
C LEU A 48 -0.78 10.13 -0.63
N GLY A 49 -0.89 11.15 -1.50
CA GLY A 49 -2.05 11.36 -2.35
C GLY A 49 -2.17 10.26 -3.42
N LEU A 50 -3.41 9.96 -3.83
CA LEU A 50 -3.72 8.90 -4.77
C LEU A 50 -4.58 9.34 -5.96
N SER A 51 -5.18 10.52 -5.90
CA SER A 51 -6.05 11.03 -6.96
C SER A 51 -5.35 11.17 -8.31
N ASP A 52 -4.04 11.46 -8.34
CA ASP A 52 -3.25 11.52 -9.57
C ASP A 52 -3.26 10.19 -10.34
N PHE A 53 -3.24 9.05 -9.64
CA PHE A 53 -3.31 7.72 -10.26
C PHE A 53 -4.68 7.45 -10.88
N ALA A 54 -5.74 8.09 -10.38
CA ALA A 54 -7.10 7.93 -10.89
C ALA A 54 -7.45 8.91 -12.02
N LYS A 55 -6.53 9.81 -12.43
CA LYS A 55 -6.78 10.78 -13.51
C LYS A 55 -6.93 10.14 -14.89
N ARG A 56 -6.47 8.91 -15.05
CA ARG A 56 -6.45 8.20 -16.34
C ARG A 56 -7.14 6.86 -16.23
N ASN A 57 -7.93 6.54 -17.25
CA ASN A 57 -8.48 5.21 -17.45
C ASN A 57 -7.38 4.23 -17.90
N ARG A 58 -7.70 2.94 -17.95
CA ARG A 58 -6.77 1.87 -18.38
C ARG A 58 -6.20 2.09 -19.79
N ASP A 59 -6.94 2.75 -20.66
CA ASP A 59 -6.55 3.08 -22.05
C ASP A 59 -5.72 4.38 -22.16
N GLY A 60 -5.43 5.05 -21.05
CA GLY A 60 -4.70 6.32 -21.00
C GLY A 60 -5.56 7.57 -21.28
N THR A 61 -6.86 7.42 -21.54
CA THR A 61 -7.79 8.55 -21.64
C THR A 61 -8.01 9.20 -20.28
N ALA A 62 -8.46 10.45 -20.25
CA ALA A 62 -8.80 11.12 -19.00
C ALA A 62 -10.06 10.51 -18.38
N ALA A 63 -10.06 10.30 -17.06
CA ALA A 63 -11.25 9.84 -16.35
C ALA A 63 -12.28 10.98 -16.24
N GLU A 64 -13.55 10.69 -16.54
CA GLU A 64 -14.64 11.67 -16.43
C GLU A 64 -15.00 11.97 -14.97
N ALA A 65 -14.94 10.95 -14.11
CA ALA A 65 -15.11 11.05 -12.68
C ALA A 65 -13.95 10.33 -11.98
N LEU A 66 -13.31 11.02 -11.03
CA LEU A 66 -12.21 10.44 -10.26
C LEU A 66 -12.77 9.51 -9.18
N SER A 67 -12.33 8.26 -9.20
CA SER A 67 -12.60 7.28 -8.15
C SER A 67 -11.28 6.73 -7.65
N PHE A 68 -10.91 7.06 -6.42
CA PHE A 68 -9.67 6.65 -5.79
C PHE A 68 -9.91 6.32 -4.31
N PRO A 69 -9.12 5.40 -3.73
CA PRO A 69 -9.25 5.07 -2.33
C PRO A 69 -8.53 6.08 -1.44
N TRP A 70 -8.91 6.13 -0.17
CA TRP A 70 -8.23 6.94 0.83
C TRP A 70 -6.81 6.42 1.12
N CYS A 71 -6.63 5.10 1.15
CA CYS A 71 -5.34 4.43 1.34
C CYS A 71 -5.23 3.17 0.46
N LEU A 72 -4.03 2.89 -0.04
CA LEU A 72 -3.68 1.61 -0.67
C LEU A 72 -2.80 0.80 0.26
N VAL A 73 -3.05 -0.50 0.32
CA VAL A 73 -2.25 -1.48 1.06
C VAL A 73 -1.74 -2.52 0.07
N LEU A 74 -0.43 -2.72 0.04
CA LEU A 74 0.27 -3.71 -0.76
C LEU A 74 0.70 -4.84 0.19
N ARG A 75 0.04 -5.99 0.10
CA ARG A 75 0.42 -7.19 0.83
C ARG A 75 1.33 -8.03 -0.05
N PRO A 76 2.58 -8.29 0.35
CA PRO A 76 3.47 -9.16 -0.41
C PRO A 76 2.83 -10.53 -0.69
N GLY A 77 2.99 -11.04 -1.90
CA GLY A 77 2.48 -12.35 -2.28
C GLY A 77 3.16 -13.47 -1.51
N GLU A 78 2.43 -14.55 -1.24
CA GLU A 78 2.91 -15.66 -0.39
C GLU A 78 4.19 -16.32 -0.92
N GLU A 79 4.34 -16.43 -2.24
CA GLU A 79 5.57 -16.93 -2.85
C GLU A 79 6.77 -16.03 -2.54
N VAL A 80 6.61 -14.72 -2.74
CA VAL A 80 7.66 -13.72 -2.49
C VAL A 80 8.04 -13.67 -1.00
N ARG A 81 7.06 -13.80 -0.10
CA ARG A 81 7.32 -13.90 1.35
C ARG A 81 8.18 -15.11 1.70
N ARG A 82 7.79 -16.29 1.23
CA ARG A 82 8.53 -17.55 1.50
C ARG A 82 9.95 -17.51 0.94
N ILE A 83 10.08 -16.99 -0.27
CA ILE A 83 11.36 -16.75 -0.93
C ILE A 83 12.27 -15.90 -0.04
N ALA A 84 11.78 -14.75 0.41
CA ALA A 84 12.59 -13.77 1.10
C ALA A 84 12.86 -14.14 2.58
N GLN A 85 12.16 -15.16 3.11
CA GLN A 85 12.48 -15.82 4.38
C GLN A 85 13.64 -16.82 4.28
N GLY A 86 14.24 -17.01 3.09
CA GLY A 86 15.32 -17.98 2.89
C GLY A 86 14.88 -19.44 2.99
N VAL A 87 13.56 -19.69 2.99
CA VAL A 87 12.98 -21.04 2.93
C VAL A 87 13.21 -21.66 1.54
N ASP A 88 13.42 -20.81 0.54
CA ASP A 88 13.64 -21.25 -0.84
C ASP A 88 15.12 -21.51 -1.11
N GLU A 89 15.42 -22.74 -1.54
CA GLU A 89 16.78 -23.18 -1.90
C GLU A 89 17.41 -22.31 -3.00
N ARG A 90 16.60 -21.64 -3.83
CA ARG A 90 17.07 -20.70 -4.87
C ARG A 90 17.84 -19.51 -4.31
N PHE A 91 17.72 -19.25 -3.01
CA PHE A 91 18.38 -18.14 -2.30
C PHE A 91 19.54 -18.60 -1.41
N GLN A 92 19.81 -19.92 -1.36
CA GLN A 92 21.00 -20.45 -0.70
C GLN A 92 22.25 -19.99 -1.47
N GLY A 93 23.10 -19.19 -0.81
CA GLY A 93 24.36 -18.71 -1.39
C GLY A 93 24.35 -17.27 -1.90
N LEU A 94 23.28 -16.50 -1.68
CA LEU A 94 23.39 -15.04 -1.81
C LEU A 94 24.39 -14.52 -0.78
N PRO A 95 25.30 -13.61 -1.17
CA PRO A 95 26.30 -13.08 -0.26
C PRO A 95 25.61 -12.35 0.90
N GLU A 96 25.71 -12.94 2.09
CA GLU A 96 25.34 -12.28 3.33
C GLU A 96 26.37 -11.18 3.61
N ASN A 97 26.03 -9.94 3.29
CA ASN A 97 26.78 -8.80 3.82
C ASN A 97 26.25 -8.55 5.24
N ASP A 98 27.05 -8.88 6.26
CA ASP A 98 26.72 -8.69 7.67
C ASP A 98 25.36 -9.31 8.08
N GLY A 99 24.98 -10.44 7.47
CA GLY A 99 23.72 -11.13 7.74
C GLY A 99 22.46 -10.45 7.19
N GLN A 100 22.59 -9.47 6.29
CA GLN A 100 21.45 -8.79 5.67
C GLN A 100 21.50 -8.92 4.15
N VAL A 101 20.49 -9.59 3.57
CA VAL A 101 20.25 -9.55 2.13
C VAL A 101 19.65 -8.18 1.79
N ASN A 102 20.34 -7.36 1.00
CA ASN A 102 19.82 -6.06 0.63
C ASN A 102 18.55 -6.20 -0.24
N PHE A 103 17.69 -5.17 -0.24
CA PHE A 103 16.44 -5.16 -1.02
C PHE A 103 16.63 -5.46 -2.51
N ILE A 104 17.71 -4.95 -3.11
CA ILE A 104 17.99 -5.13 -4.53
C ILE A 104 18.27 -6.60 -4.85
N GLU A 105 19.07 -7.30 -4.05
CA GLU A 105 19.30 -8.74 -4.23
C GLU A 105 18.01 -9.54 -4.03
N GLN A 106 17.17 -9.17 -3.06
CA GLN A 106 15.87 -9.84 -2.84
C GLN A 106 14.97 -9.71 -4.07
N ILE A 107 14.89 -8.52 -4.69
CA ILE A 107 14.12 -8.31 -5.93
C ILE A 107 14.71 -9.08 -7.11
N LEU A 108 16.03 -9.04 -7.28
CA LEU A 108 16.70 -9.65 -8.45
C LEU A 108 16.58 -11.17 -8.47
N ALA A 109 16.39 -11.79 -7.32
CA ALA A 109 16.25 -13.23 -7.22
C ALA A 109 14.79 -13.71 -7.29
N LEU A 110 13.80 -12.80 -7.39
CA LEU A 110 12.41 -13.19 -7.62
C LEU A 110 12.24 -13.89 -8.99
N PRO A 111 11.50 -15.01 -9.04
CA PRO A 111 11.22 -15.70 -10.29
C PRO A 111 10.28 -14.88 -11.18
N GLU A 112 10.22 -15.25 -12.46
CA GLU A 112 9.19 -14.76 -13.38
C GLU A 112 7.83 -15.30 -12.96
N ASP A 113 6.77 -14.60 -13.38
CA ASP A 113 5.37 -15.00 -13.18
C ASP A 113 4.96 -15.16 -11.71
N CYS A 114 5.63 -14.46 -10.79
CA CYS A 114 5.28 -14.50 -9.37
C CYS A 114 4.42 -13.30 -8.96
N VAL A 115 3.49 -13.54 -8.04
CA VAL A 115 2.67 -12.47 -7.47
C VAL A 115 3.52 -11.68 -6.48
N LEU A 116 3.84 -10.44 -6.85
CA LEU A 116 4.58 -9.51 -6.02
C LEU A 116 3.70 -9.02 -4.86
N TYR A 117 2.50 -8.55 -5.18
CA TYR A 117 1.59 -7.98 -4.20
C TYR A 117 0.13 -8.28 -4.49
N ASP A 118 -0.63 -8.56 -3.44
CA ASP A 118 -2.07 -8.34 -3.41
C ASP A 118 -2.34 -6.88 -3.03
N ILE A 119 -3.20 -6.21 -3.80
CA ILE A 119 -3.50 -4.79 -3.63
C ILE A 119 -4.87 -4.64 -2.98
N PHE A 120 -4.92 -3.92 -1.86
CA PHE A 120 -6.14 -3.59 -1.14
C PHE A 120 -6.36 -2.09 -1.11
N ALA A 121 -7.62 -1.69 -1.18
CA ALA A 121 -8.11 -0.33 -1.02
C ALA A 121 -8.80 -0.16 0.32
N VAL A 122 -8.51 0.95 0.98
CA VAL A 122 -9.33 1.52 2.05
C VAL A 122 -10.12 2.66 1.41
N PRO A 123 -11.43 2.48 1.15
CA PRO A 123 -12.20 3.42 0.32
C PRO A 123 -12.32 4.81 0.95
N ASP A 124 -12.43 4.91 2.28
CA ASP A 124 -12.59 6.17 3.00
C ASP A 124 -11.94 6.14 4.41
N PRO A 125 -11.91 7.25 5.17
CA PRO A 125 -11.31 7.25 6.51
C PRO A 125 -11.98 6.30 7.50
N ASP A 126 -13.33 6.22 7.56
CA ASP A 126 -13.98 5.33 8.54
C ASP A 126 -13.72 3.86 8.21
N ALA A 127 -13.50 3.53 6.95
CA ALA A 127 -13.02 2.23 6.53
C ALA A 127 -11.64 1.86 7.13
N ALA A 128 -10.84 2.83 7.57
CA ALA A 128 -9.62 2.53 8.31
C ALA A 128 -9.90 2.04 9.73
N LEU A 129 -11.04 2.39 10.34
CA LEU A 129 -11.34 2.09 11.75
C LEU A 129 -11.83 0.65 11.96
N VAL A 130 -11.50 0.05 13.11
CA VAL A 130 -12.03 -1.28 13.48
C VAL A 130 -13.53 -1.16 13.72
N GLY A 131 -14.34 -1.93 12.99
CA GLY A 131 -15.80 -1.85 13.06
C GLY A 131 -16.41 -0.68 12.27
N GLY A 132 -15.60 0.03 11.49
CA GLY A 132 -16.12 0.94 10.47
C GLY A 132 -16.83 0.13 9.39
N SER A 133 -18.16 0.22 9.34
CA SER A 133 -18.92 -0.30 8.20
C SER A 133 -18.77 0.66 7.03
N ILE A 134 -18.48 0.16 5.83
CA ILE A 134 -18.70 0.95 4.61
C ILE A 134 -20.21 1.18 4.54
N ALA A 135 -20.67 2.40 4.79
CA ALA A 135 -22.05 2.77 4.49
C ALA A 135 -22.19 2.67 2.97
N ARG A 136 -22.85 1.61 2.48
CA ARG A 136 -23.24 1.58 1.07
C ARG A 136 -24.09 2.82 0.81
N ARG A 137 -23.72 3.56 -0.23
CA ARG A 137 -24.35 4.84 -0.60
C ARG A 137 -25.86 4.71 -0.89
N ASP A 138 -26.36 3.47 -1.05
CA ASP A 138 -27.69 3.19 -1.55
C ASP A 138 -28.63 2.40 -0.59
N ASP A 139 -28.21 2.01 0.62
CA ASP A 139 -28.99 1.06 1.44
C ASP A 139 -29.71 1.70 2.64
N SER A 140 -31.02 1.94 2.45
CA SER A 140 -32.17 1.77 3.36
C SER A 140 -31.99 1.94 4.89
N ALA A 141 -32.89 2.74 5.48
CA ALA A 141 -32.96 3.15 6.89
C ALA A 141 -33.00 2.03 7.95
N ASP A 142 -33.13 0.75 7.56
CA ASP A 142 -33.23 -0.40 8.47
C ASP A 142 -32.02 -1.36 8.39
N GLY A 143 -30.94 -0.95 7.72
CA GLY A 143 -29.77 -1.80 7.43
C GLY A 143 -28.94 -2.16 8.67
N GLU A 144 -29.10 -3.40 9.14
CA GLU A 144 -28.20 -4.07 10.07
C GLU A 144 -26.75 -3.89 9.58
N ARG A 145 -25.89 -3.30 10.44
CA ARG A 145 -24.48 -3.10 10.14
C ARG A 145 -23.81 -4.46 10.08
N ASP A 146 -23.81 -5.07 8.91
CA ASP A 146 -23.02 -6.24 8.62
C ASP A 146 -21.58 -5.83 8.91
N GLY A 147 -21.00 -6.34 10.00
CA GLY A 147 -19.66 -5.98 10.50
C GLY A 147 -18.53 -6.41 9.57
N ARG A 148 -18.83 -6.53 8.27
CA ARG A 148 -17.92 -6.86 7.20
C ARG A 148 -16.89 -5.76 7.06
N SER A 149 -15.68 -6.25 6.85
CA SER A 149 -14.51 -5.43 6.74
C SER A 149 -14.61 -4.43 5.61
N SER A 150 -14.05 -3.28 5.90
CA SER A 150 -13.93 -2.12 5.08
C SER A 150 -12.73 -2.11 4.12
N LEU A 151 -11.86 -3.12 4.19
CA LEU A 151 -10.79 -3.34 3.23
C LEU A 151 -11.32 -4.07 2.00
N ILE A 152 -10.95 -3.61 0.81
CA ILE A 152 -11.38 -4.20 -0.46
C ILE A 152 -10.13 -4.65 -1.23
N ARG A 153 -10.00 -5.94 -1.56
CA ARG A 153 -8.96 -6.38 -2.51
C ARG A 153 -9.36 -5.94 -3.92
N ILE A 154 -8.53 -5.12 -4.53
CA ILE A 154 -8.79 -4.51 -5.85
C ILE A 154 -7.94 -5.08 -6.98
N GLY A 155 -6.94 -5.89 -6.66
CA GLY A 155 -6.13 -6.53 -7.70
C GLY A 155 -4.90 -7.24 -7.17
N ARG A 156 -4.06 -7.66 -8.12
CA ARG A 156 -2.76 -8.27 -7.88
C ARG A 156 -1.73 -7.63 -8.81
N MET A 157 -0.52 -7.52 -8.31
CA MET A 157 0.66 -7.15 -9.08
C MET A 157 1.53 -8.39 -9.20
N TRP A 158 1.84 -8.80 -10.42
CA TRP A 158 2.80 -9.86 -10.70
C TRP A 158 3.83 -9.37 -11.70
N ASN A 159 5.03 -9.94 -11.65
CA ASN A 159 6.03 -9.71 -12.69
C ASN A 159 5.87 -10.74 -13.80
N THR A 160 6.05 -10.32 -15.04
CA THR A 160 6.07 -11.23 -16.22
C THR A 160 7.48 -11.48 -16.74
N THR A 161 8.47 -10.81 -16.16
CA THR A 161 9.87 -10.86 -16.58
C THR A 161 10.78 -10.79 -15.37
N ARG A 162 12.02 -11.29 -15.50
CA ARG A 162 13.05 -11.13 -14.47
C ARG A 162 13.36 -9.67 -14.24
N PHE A 163 13.61 -9.33 -12.99
CA PHE A 163 14.20 -8.05 -12.63
C PHE A 163 15.66 -8.02 -13.05
N PHE A 164 16.11 -6.86 -13.52
CA PHE A 164 17.51 -6.59 -13.83
C PHE A 164 17.88 -5.19 -13.34
N ARG A 165 19.17 -4.96 -13.08
CA ARG A 165 19.66 -3.64 -12.68
C ARG A 165 19.70 -2.70 -13.88
N SER A 166 19.22 -1.47 -13.69
CA SER A 166 19.31 -0.44 -14.72
C SER A 166 20.50 0.46 -14.43
N GLU A 167 21.34 0.72 -15.43
CA GLU A 167 22.39 1.75 -15.31
C GLU A 167 21.82 3.18 -15.25
N ARG A 168 20.51 3.33 -15.48
CA ARG A 168 19.81 4.61 -15.55
C ARG A 168 18.97 4.92 -14.32
N GLU A 169 19.23 4.28 -13.17
CA GLU A 169 18.52 4.56 -11.91
C GLU A 169 18.53 6.06 -11.55
N ASN A 170 19.61 6.78 -11.88
CA ASN A 170 19.75 8.21 -11.64
C ASN A 170 18.95 9.12 -12.59
N GLN A 171 18.19 8.56 -13.54
CA GLN A 171 17.39 9.33 -14.51
C GLN A 171 15.90 9.28 -14.23
N LEU A 172 15.46 8.44 -13.28
CA LEU A 172 14.06 8.31 -12.91
C LEU A 172 13.75 9.20 -11.71
N PHE A 173 12.78 10.09 -11.89
CA PHE A 173 12.30 10.97 -10.84
C PHE A 173 10.83 10.70 -10.60
N PHE A 174 10.51 10.29 -9.38
CA PHE A 174 9.13 10.07 -8.94
C PHE A 174 8.70 11.25 -8.08
N LYS A 175 7.70 11.99 -8.54
CA LYS A 175 7.03 13.00 -7.72
C LYS A 175 5.87 12.33 -7.00
N HIS A 176 5.88 12.42 -5.68
CA HIS A 176 4.74 12.00 -4.86
C HIS A 176 3.68 13.09 -4.86
N GLN A 177 2.42 12.68 -4.92
CA GLN A 177 1.30 13.58 -4.72
C GLN A 177 1.12 13.86 -3.23
N LYS A 178 0.82 15.12 -2.88
CA LYS A 178 0.48 15.49 -1.50
C LYS A 178 -0.91 14.98 -1.15
N LYS A 179 -1.11 14.54 0.10
CA LYS A 179 -2.42 14.02 0.53
C LYS A 179 -3.49 15.10 0.59
N GLU A 180 -3.10 16.35 0.80
CA GLU A 180 -3.99 17.52 0.77
C GLU A 180 -4.73 17.63 -0.56
N GLU A 181 -4.09 17.28 -1.68
CA GLU A 181 -4.72 17.32 -3.00
C GLU A 181 -5.88 16.32 -3.12
N ASP A 182 -5.82 15.19 -2.39
CA ASP A 182 -6.95 14.27 -2.28
C ASP A 182 -8.09 14.88 -1.45
N TYR A 183 -7.77 15.61 -0.38
CA TYR A 183 -8.75 16.27 0.48
C TYR A 183 -9.40 17.47 -0.20
N ASP A 184 -8.70 18.16 -1.10
CA ASP A 184 -9.29 19.21 -1.93
C ASP A 184 -10.35 18.63 -2.90
N LEU A 185 -10.17 17.39 -3.36
CA LEU A 185 -11.11 16.69 -4.25
C LEU A 185 -12.26 16.01 -3.50
N VAL A 186 -12.01 15.53 -2.28
CA VAL A 186 -12.98 14.80 -1.44
C VAL A 186 -12.96 15.40 -0.02
N PRO A 187 -13.48 16.62 0.16
CA PRO A 187 -13.39 17.36 1.43
C PRO A 187 -14.09 16.65 2.60
N GLU A 188 -15.11 15.86 2.33
CA GLU A 188 -15.80 15.06 3.35
C GLU A 188 -14.89 14.02 4.02
N TRP A 189 -13.79 13.60 3.37
CA TRP A 189 -12.80 12.75 4.02
C TRP A 189 -12.10 13.48 5.15
N PHE A 190 -11.75 14.76 4.95
CA PHE A 190 -11.08 15.55 5.97
C PHE A 190 -11.94 15.70 7.23
N GLU A 191 -13.25 15.92 7.05
CA GLU A 191 -14.21 16.03 8.16
C GLU A 191 -14.36 14.74 8.97
N ARG A 192 -14.10 13.59 8.34
CA ARG A 192 -14.18 12.25 8.96
C ARG A 192 -12.89 11.81 9.63
N ILE A 193 -11.78 12.53 9.44
CA ILE A 193 -10.52 12.21 10.11
C ILE A 193 -10.64 12.49 11.61
N ARG A 194 -10.27 11.48 12.38
CA ARG A 194 -10.23 11.47 13.85
C ARG A 194 -8.83 11.14 14.34
N PRO A 195 -8.44 11.49 15.58
CA PRO A 195 -7.12 11.19 16.13
C PRO A 195 -6.71 9.72 16.04
N GLU A 196 -7.67 8.80 16.09
CA GLU A 196 -7.45 7.36 15.96
C GLU A 196 -6.83 6.98 14.61
N HIS A 197 -7.11 7.73 13.54
CA HIS A 197 -6.57 7.48 12.20
C HIS A 197 -5.04 7.52 12.16
N GLN A 198 -4.40 8.30 13.06
CA GLN A 198 -2.93 8.37 13.18
C GLN A 198 -2.29 7.05 13.63
N LEU A 199 -3.10 6.15 14.19
CA LEU A 199 -2.68 4.83 14.68
C LEU A 199 -2.74 3.75 13.59
N TYR A 200 -3.42 4.02 12.47
CA TYR A 200 -3.59 3.06 11.40
C TYR A 200 -2.45 3.15 10.39
N GLY A 201 -2.00 1.98 9.96
CA GLY A 201 -0.92 1.81 9.02
C GLY A 201 -0.79 0.33 8.70
N SER A 202 0.32 -0.05 8.07
CA SER A 202 0.43 -1.36 7.44
C SER A 202 0.22 -2.53 8.40
N LYS A 203 0.68 -2.44 9.65
CA LYS A 203 0.51 -3.50 10.67
C LYS A 203 -0.95 -3.81 10.99
N GLU A 204 -1.79 -2.79 11.08
CA GLU A 204 -3.21 -2.99 11.40
C GLU A 204 -3.97 -3.52 10.18
N PHE A 205 -3.64 -3.05 8.98
CA PHE A 205 -4.22 -3.61 7.76
C PHE A 205 -3.78 -5.05 7.52
N GLU A 206 -2.50 -5.37 7.76
CA GLU A 206 -1.96 -6.73 7.71
C GLU A 206 -2.74 -7.66 8.64
N ARG A 207 -2.89 -7.30 9.91
CA ARG A 207 -3.66 -8.06 10.90
C ARG A 207 -5.08 -8.36 10.42
N ARG A 208 -5.76 -7.39 9.79
CA ARG A 208 -7.10 -7.59 9.24
C ARG A 208 -7.10 -8.54 8.06
N ILE A 209 -6.15 -8.38 7.14
CA ILE A 209 -6.04 -9.25 5.97
C ILE A 209 -5.76 -10.70 6.40
N GLU A 210 -4.91 -10.92 7.39
CA GLU A 210 -4.64 -12.24 7.98
C GLU A 210 -5.86 -12.87 8.64
N GLN A 211 -6.75 -12.05 9.23
CA GLN A 211 -8.02 -12.50 9.81
C GLN A 211 -9.12 -12.74 8.76
N GLY A 212 -8.83 -12.56 7.47
CA GLY A 212 -9.85 -12.62 6.42
C GLY A 212 -10.87 -11.47 6.49
N LEU A 213 -10.54 -10.40 7.20
CA LEU A 213 -11.35 -9.19 7.28
C LEU A 213 -11.04 -8.32 6.06
N PHE A 214 -11.56 -8.72 4.89
CA PHE A 214 -11.62 -7.89 3.68
C PHE A 214 -12.70 -8.44 2.73
N TYR A 215 -13.15 -7.61 1.81
CA TYR A 215 -13.97 -8.01 0.67
C TYR A 215 -13.09 -8.25 -0.55
N ASP A 216 -13.28 -9.37 -1.25
CA ASP A 216 -12.61 -9.63 -2.52
C ASP A 216 -13.57 -9.31 -3.67
N LEU A 217 -13.19 -8.38 -4.55
CA LEU A 217 -13.99 -8.08 -5.74
C LEU A 217 -14.01 -9.25 -6.74
N GLY A 218 -13.17 -10.27 -6.52
CA GLY A 218 -12.98 -11.37 -7.44
C GLY A 218 -12.13 -10.96 -8.64
N PRO A 219 -11.89 -11.88 -9.58
CA PRO A 219 -11.29 -11.52 -10.85
C PRO A 219 -12.22 -10.54 -11.56
N VAL A 220 -11.69 -9.40 -11.99
CA VAL A 220 -12.38 -8.56 -12.97
C VAL A 220 -12.42 -9.40 -14.24
N GLU A 221 -13.59 -9.95 -14.58
CA GLU A 221 -13.78 -10.59 -15.87
C GLU A 221 -13.32 -9.60 -16.93
N SER A 222 -12.28 -9.96 -17.69
CA SER A 222 -11.90 -9.14 -18.83
C SER A 222 -13.10 -9.18 -19.76
N SER A 223 -13.90 -8.11 -19.78
CA SER A 223 -14.89 -7.95 -20.84
C SER A 223 -14.09 -8.09 -22.13
N ASP A 224 -14.31 -9.18 -22.86
CA ASP A 224 -13.46 -9.59 -23.96
C ASP A 224 -13.15 -8.38 -24.83
N ALA A 225 -11.86 -8.14 -25.05
CA ALA A 225 -11.38 -7.11 -25.96
C ALA A 225 -11.73 -7.57 -27.38
N THR A 226 -12.98 -7.36 -27.79
CA THR A 226 -13.46 -7.38 -29.18
C THR A 226 -13.14 -6.09 -29.89
#